data_AF-K1TSM2-F1
#
_entry.id   AF-K1TSM2-F1
#
_cell.length_a   1.000
_cell.length_b   1.000
_cell.length_c   1.000
_cell.angle_alpha   90.00
_cell.angle_beta   90.00
_cell.angle_gamma   90.00
#
_symmetry.space_group_name_H-M   'P 1'
#
loop_
_entity.id
_entity.type
_entity.pdbx_description
1 polymer ?
#
loop_
_entity_poly.entity_id
_entity_poly.type
_entity_poly.pdbx_seq_one_letter_code
_entity_poly.pdbx_strand_id
1 'polypeptide(L)' 'TTIWCAAVDEELTSRAYIVPGIGDAGDLAYGEKI' A
#
# COMPACT_ATOMS: atom_id res chain seq x y z
N THR A 1 -10.13 -14.47 15.48
CA THR A 1 -9.23 -14.08 14.38
C THR A 1 -8.53 -12.80 14.76
N THR A 2 -7.21 -12.71 14.60
CA THR A 2 -6.42 -11.53 14.97
C THR A 2 -5.69 -11.01 13.75
N ILE A 3 -5.76 -9.69 13.51
CA ILE A 3 -5.05 -9.01 12.43
C ILE A 3 -3.94 -8.18 13.06
N TRP A 4 -2.74 -8.27 12.49
CA TRP A 4 -1.58 -7.47 12.87
C TRP A 4 -1.20 -6.60 11.68
N CYS A 5 -1.05 -5.30 11.91
CA CYS A 5 -0.66 -4.32 10.91
C CYS A 5 0.31 -3.30 11.55
N ALA A 6 1.23 -2.75 10.75
CA ALA A 6 2.17 -1.74 11.22
C ALA A 6 1.54 -0.34 11.30
N ALA A 7 0.63 -0.05 10.36
CA ALA A 7 -0.15 1.17 10.30
C ALA A 7 -1.54 0.89 9.70
N VAL A 8 -2.50 1.75 10.03
CA VAL A 8 -3.84 1.79 9.43
C VAL A 8 -4.02 3.21 8.89
N ASP A 9 -4.21 3.31 7.58
CA ASP A 9 -4.39 4.59 6.87
C ASP A 9 -5.87 4.91 6.68
N GLU A 10 -6.16 6.16 6.30
CA GLU A 10 -7.49 6.77 6.37
C GLU A 10 -8.45 6.28 5.29
N GLU A 11 -7.98 6.20 4.05
CA GLU A 11 -8.85 5.97 2.89
C GLU A 11 -8.18 5.23 1.74
N LEU A 12 -9.01 4.88 0.76
CA LEU A 12 -8.58 4.33 -0.52
C LEU A 12 -8.97 5.31 -1.63
N THR A 13 -8.06 5.53 -2.58
CA THR A 13 -8.40 6.18 -3.85
C THR A 13 -9.40 5.33 -4.65
N SER A 14 -10.01 5.93 -5.68
CA SER A 14 -10.86 5.19 -6.64
C SER A 14 -10.12 4.09 -7.41
N ARG A 15 -8.79 4.10 -7.42
CA ARG A 15 -7.94 3.05 -7.98
C ARG A 15 -7.47 2.02 -6.94
N ALA A 16 -8.06 2.04 -5.74
CA ALA A 16 -7.74 1.15 -4.62
C ALA A 16 -6.30 1.25 -4.09
N TYR A 17 -5.63 2.39 -4.27
CA TYR A 17 -4.41 2.71 -3.51
C TYR A 17 -4.77 3.28 -2.14
N ILE A 18 -4.01 2.88 -1.12
CA ILE A 18 -4.10 3.40 0.25
C ILE A 18 -3.55 4.83 0.30
N VAL A 19 -4.26 5.73 0.98
CA VAL A 19 -3.87 7.15 1.16
C VAL A 19 -3.79 7.48 2.66
N PRO A 20 -2.68 8.08 3.13
CA PRO A 20 -1.50 8.51 2.37
C PRO A 20 -0.67 7.35 1.79
N GLY A 21 -0.58 6.21 2.47
CA GLY A 21 0.04 4.98 1.98
C GLY A 21 1.47 5.14 1.44
N ILE A 22 1.93 4.17 0.63
CA ILE A 22 3.28 4.17 0.04
C ILE A 22 3.30 3.99 -1.48
N GLY A 23 2.14 4.00 -2.16
CA GLY A 23 2.06 3.71 -3.58
C GLY A 23 2.32 2.22 -3.89
N ASP A 24 3.04 1.93 -4.98
CA ASP A 24 3.36 0.55 -5.38
C ASP A 24 4.54 0.01 -4.57
N ALA A 25 4.22 -0.74 -3.51
CA ALA A 25 5.23 -1.35 -2.65
C ALA A 25 6.12 -2.36 -3.39
N GLY A 26 5.63 -2.98 -4.47
CA GLY A 26 6.38 -3.94 -5.27
C GLY A 26 7.48 -3.24 -6.06
N ASP A 27 7.12 -2.19 -6.81
CA ASP A 27 8.07 -1.40 -7.58
C ASP A 27 9.12 -0.73 -6.67
N LEU A 28 8.71 -0.24 -5.51
CA LEU A 28 9.64 0.35 -4.53
C LEU A 28 10.61 -0.68 -3.93
N ALA A 29 10.19 -1.93 -3.75
CA ALA A 29 11.01 -2.97 -3.14
C ALA A 29 11.93 -3.68 -4.15
N TYR A 30 11.47 -3.86 -5.39
CA TYR A 30 12.11 -4.75 -6.37
C TYR A 30 12.45 -4.06 -7.71
N GLY A 31 12.07 -2.79 -7.88
CA GLY A 31 12.26 -2.03 -9.12
C GLY A 31 11.11 -2.23 -10.11
N GLU A 32 11.11 -1.41 -11.17
CA GLU A 32 10.09 -1.47 -12.22
C GLU A 32 10.09 -2.81 -12.96
N LYS A 33 8.89 -3.23 -13.36
CA LYS A 33 8.68 -4.44 -14.13
C LYS A 33 9.20 -4.27 -15.57
N ILE A 34 10.13 -5.13 -15.97
CA ILE A 34 10.68 -5.23 -17.34
C ILE A 34 9.73 -5.99 -18.26
#